data_AF-A0A4R3JT69-F1
#
_entry.id   AF-A0A4R3JT69-F1
#
_cell.length_a   1.000
_cell.length_b   1.000
_cell.length_c   1.000
_cell.angle_alpha   90.00
_cell.angle_beta   90.00
_cell.angle_gamma   90.00
#
_symmetry.space_group_name_H-M   'P 1'
#
loop_
_entity.id
_entity.type
_entity.pdbx_description
1 polymer ?
#
loop_
_entity_poly.entity_id
_entity_poly.type
_entity_poly.pdbx_seq_one_letter_code
_entity_poly.pdbx_strand_id
1 'polypeptide(L)'
;MTQDERRLLRLFRSLSESQRTSLVDFAEFLTSRASEGAAPSQPQTPLDIPRPTEESLIQAIKRLKATYPMLAGDKLLHETSALVTQHILHKRPAAEVIDELEAMFRRQYENHSHGE
;
A
#
# COMPACT_ATOMS: atom_id res chain seq x y z
N MET A 1 -18.67 17.28 8.37
CA MET A 1 -19.00 16.90 9.76
C MET A 1 -19.86 15.65 9.75
N THR A 2 -19.22 14.50 9.89
CA THR A 2 -19.84 13.18 9.98
C THR A 2 -20.59 13.01 11.31
N GLN A 3 -21.40 11.97 11.39
CA GLN A 3 -22.12 11.61 12.62
C GLN A 3 -21.15 11.34 13.78
N ASP A 4 -20.00 10.73 13.48
CA ASP A 4 -18.95 10.40 14.44
C ASP A 4 -18.25 11.65 14.98
N GLU A 5 -17.93 12.63 14.13
CA GLU A 5 -17.32 13.91 14.55
C GLU A 5 -18.23 14.66 15.54
N ARG A 6 -19.54 14.69 15.27
CA ARG A 6 -20.53 15.31 16.15
C ARG A 6 -20.66 14.58 17.49
N ARG A 7 -20.60 13.25 17.48
CA ARG A 7 -20.64 12.43 18.70
C ARG A 7 -19.40 12.65 19.56
N LEU A 8 -18.22 12.69 18.95
CA LEU A 8 -16.95 12.91 19.64
C LEU A 8 -16.94 14.27 20.36
N LEU A 9 -17.33 15.36 19.68
CA LEU A 9 -17.36 16.69 20.28
C LEU A 9 -18.34 16.81 21.45
N ARG A 10 -19.49 16.14 21.36
CA ARG A 10 -20.44 16.11 22.47
C ARG A 10 -19.86 15.40 23.69
N LEU A 11 -19.20 14.26 23.49
CA LEU A 11 -18.51 13.54 24.57
C LEU A 11 -17.39 14.39 25.15
N PHE A 12 -16.53 14.97 24.31
CA PHE A 12 -15.43 15.83 24.72
C PHE A 12 -15.87 17.01 25.60
N ARG A 13 -16.98 17.67 25.24
CA ARG A 13 -17.55 18.77 26.05
C ARG A 13 -18.06 18.31 27.41
N SER A 14 -18.52 17.06 27.54
CA SER A 14 -18.97 16.49 28.82
C SER A 14 -17.83 15.97 29.72
N LEU A 15 -16.61 15.84 29.20
CA LEU A 15 -15.44 15.37 29.97
C LEU A 15 -14.85 16.48 30.85
N SER A 16 -14.22 16.06 31.96
CA SER A 16 -13.39 16.93 32.79
C SER A 16 -12.12 17.36 32.06
N GLU A 17 -11.44 18.38 32.55
CA GLU A 17 -10.20 18.90 31.95
C GLU A 17 -9.11 17.82 31.85
N SER A 18 -8.93 17.02 32.91
CA SER A 18 -7.99 15.89 32.92
C SER A 18 -8.33 14.83 31.88
N GLN A 19 -9.61 14.49 31.73
CA GLN A 19 -10.08 13.50 30.75
C GLN A 19 -9.97 14.01 29.31
N ARG A 20 -10.14 15.32 29.10
CA ARG A 20 -9.90 15.94 27.79
C ARG A 20 -8.44 15.85 27.39
N THR A 21 -7.52 16.13 28.30
CA THR A 21 -6.08 15.97 28.06
C THR A 21 -5.75 14.52 27.72
N SER A 22 -6.26 13.55 28.46
CA SER A 22 -6.05 12.13 28.13
C SER A 22 -6.63 11.72 26.78
N LEU A 23 -7.77 12.28 26.37
CA LEU A 23 -8.36 12.01 25.06
C LEU A 23 -7.50 12.59 23.92
N VAL A 24 -6.98 13.80 24.11
CA VAL A 24 -6.06 14.43 23.14
C VAL A 24 -4.77 13.64 23.03
N ASP A 25 -4.14 13.28 24.16
CA ASP A 25 -2.93 12.45 24.20
C ASP A 25 -3.14 11.10 23.48
N PHE A 26 -4.29 10.46 23.69
CA PHE A 26 -4.63 9.23 22.99
C PHE A 26 -4.87 9.44 21.49
N ALA A 27 -5.50 10.55 21.08
CA ALA A 27 -5.68 10.89 19.67
C ALA A 27 -4.34 11.20 18.98
N GLU A 28 -3.43 11.88 19.68
CA GLU A 28 -2.05 12.11 19.24
C GLU A 28 -1.28 10.80 19.13
N PHE A 29 -1.40 9.90 20.11
CA PHE A 29 -0.82 8.56 20.06
C PHE A 29 -1.35 7.75 18.87
N LEU A 30 -2.67 7.77 18.63
CA LEU A 30 -3.26 7.09 17.47
C LEU A 30 -2.78 7.69 16.14
N THR A 31 -2.57 9.01 16.08
CA THR A 31 -2.06 9.70 14.88
C THR A 31 -0.58 9.41 14.65
N SER A 32 0.22 9.41 15.72
CA SER A 32 1.63 9.01 15.69
C SER A 32 1.78 7.55 15.30
N ARG A 33 0.97 6.64 15.86
CA ARG A 33 0.95 5.23 15.47
C ARG A 33 0.43 5.03 14.04
N ALA A 34 -0.55 5.83 13.59
CA ALA A 34 -0.95 5.82 12.19
C ALA A 34 0.19 6.30 11.29
N SER A 35 1.10 7.14 11.79
CA SER A 35 2.31 7.59 11.09
C SER A 35 3.50 6.61 11.22
N GLU A 36 3.56 5.79 12.28
CA GLU A 36 4.55 4.72 12.47
C GLU A 36 4.13 3.39 11.81
N GLY A 37 2.82 3.17 11.66
CA GLY A 37 2.20 2.06 10.93
C GLY A 37 1.87 2.41 9.47
N ALA A 38 1.81 3.69 9.11
CA ALA A 38 2.01 4.11 7.73
C ALA A 38 3.50 4.04 7.47
N ALA A 39 3.90 3.14 6.58
CA ALA A 39 5.22 3.24 5.96
C ALA A 39 5.45 4.71 5.52
N PRO A 40 6.66 5.26 5.74
CA PRO A 40 6.98 6.66 5.48
C PRO A 40 6.43 7.07 4.12
N SER A 41 5.79 8.25 4.07
CA SER A 41 5.17 8.88 2.88
C SER A 41 5.74 8.29 1.60
N GLN A 42 5.04 7.28 1.06
CA GLN A 42 5.62 6.44 0.03
C GLN A 42 5.97 7.31 -1.16
N PRO A 43 7.19 7.20 -1.70
CA PRO A 43 7.59 8.02 -2.84
C PRO A 43 6.54 7.83 -3.97
N GLN A 44 6.01 8.96 -4.47
CA GLN A 44 5.05 8.99 -5.58
C GLN A 44 5.68 8.61 -6.92
N THR A 45 7.00 8.40 -6.93
CA THR A 45 7.78 7.95 -8.07
C THR A 45 8.31 6.54 -7.82
N PRO A 46 8.33 5.68 -8.85
CA PRO A 46 8.90 4.35 -8.73
C PRO A 46 10.36 4.44 -8.29
N LEU A 47 10.73 3.58 -7.34
CA LEU A 47 12.11 3.44 -6.89
C LEU A 47 12.90 2.61 -7.91
N ASP A 48 14.08 3.09 -8.33
CA ASP A 48 14.93 2.38 -9.28
C ASP A 48 15.63 1.19 -8.59
N ILE A 49 14.96 0.04 -8.51
CA ILE A 49 15.48 -1.19 -7.91
C ILE A 49 15.89 -2.16 -9.04
N PRO A 50 17.20 -2.39 -9.26
CA PRO A 50 17.67 -3.23 -10.35
C PRO A 50 17.29 -4.70 -10.13
N ARG A 51 17.05 -5.40 -11.25
CA ARG A 51 16.76 -6.84 -11.25
C ARG A 51 18.02 -7.65 -10.92
N PRO A 52 17.99 -8.56 -9.94
CA PRO A 52 19.12 -9.44 -9.64
C PRO A 52 19.29 -10.53 -10.72
N THR A 53 20.53 -11.01 -10.90
CA THR A 53 20.93 -11.99 -11.94
C THR A 53 20.19 -13.33 -11.84
N GLU A 54 19.89 -13.77 -10.61
CA GLU A 54 19.07 -14.94 -10.32
C GLU A 54 17.88 -14.48 -9.46
N GLU A 55 16.71 -14.33 -10.09
CA GLU A 55 15.50 -13.85 -9.42
C GLU A 55 14.42 -14.94 -9.45
N SER A 56 13.91 -15.32 -8.28
CA SER A 56 12.68 -16.12 -8.17
C SER A 56 11.44 -15.24 -8.25
N LEU A 57 10.32 -15.83 -8.68
CA LEU A 57 9.01 -15.18 -8.75
C LEU A 57 8.62 -14.41 -7.47
N ILE A 58 8.90 -14.99 -6.30
CA ILE A 58 8.61 -14.36 -5.00
C ILE A 58 9.52 -13.14 -4.76
N GLN A 59 10.80 -13.23 -5.15
CA GLN A 59 11.74 -12.10 -5.09
C GLN A 59 11.31 -10.99 -6.04
N ALA A 60 10.86 -11.31 -7.25
CA ALA A 60 10.34 -10.34 -8.20
C ALA A 60 9.09 -9.62 -7.68
N ILE A 61 8.12 -10.35 -7.09
CA ILE A 61 6.94 -9.72 -6.48
C ILE A 61 7.35 -8.79 -5.33
N LYS A 62 8.30 -9.21 -4.49
CA LYS A 62 8.82 -8.39 -3.39
C LYS A 62 9.53 -7.13 -3.91
N ARG A 63 10.37 -7.27 -4.94
CA ARG A 63 11.05 -6.15 -5.62
C ARG A 63 10.05 -5.20 -6.26
N LEU A 64 9.05 -5.71 -6.99
CA LEU A 64 8.06 -4.88 -7.67
C LEU A 64 7.16 -4.12 -6.70
N LYS A 65 6.76 -4.74 -5.59
CA LYS A 65 6.05 -4.04 -4.51
C LYS A 65 6.91 -2.94 -3.87
N ALA A 66 8.23 -3.15 -3.76
CA ALA A 66 9.14 -2.13 -3.26
C ALA A 66 9.46 -1.05 -4.30
N THR A 67 9.45 -1.39 -5.59
CA THR A 67 9.64 -0.49 -6.74
C THR A 67 8.42 0.43 -6.85
N TYR A 68 7.22 -0.12 -6.64
CA TYR A 68 5.97 0.60 -6.75
C TYR A 68 5.21 0.71 -5.41
N PRO A 69 5.75 1.42 -4.40
CA PRO A 69 5.11 1.49 -3.10
C PRO A 69 3.78 2.26 -3.15
N MET A 70 3.63 3.25 -4.04
CA MET A 70 2.40 4.04 -4.21
C MET A 70 1.21 3.25 -4.80
N LEU A 71 1.44 2.10 -5.43
CA LEU A 71 0.36 1.26 -5.92
C LEU A 71 -0.19 0.44 -4.75
N ALA A 72 -1.38 0.80 -4.27
CA ALA A 72 -2.04 0.15 -3.13
C ALA A 72 -2.08 -1.38 -3.33
N GLY A 73 -1.35 -2.09 -2.46
CA GLY A 73 -1.11 -3.53 -2.59
C GLY A 73 -2.37 -4.38 -2.72
N ASP A 74 -3.52 -3.90 -2.23
CA ASP A 74 -4.80 -4.60 -2.26
C ASP A 74 -5.38 -4.77 -3.67
N LYS A 75 -5.32 -3.72 -4.51
CA LYS A 75 -5.79 -3.80 -5.92
C LYS A 75 -4.85 -4.64 -6.79
N LEU A 76 -3.53 -4.52 -6.56
CA LEU A 76 -2.52 -5.28 -7.27
C LEU A 76 -2.60 -6.79 -6.97
N LEU A 77 -2.92 -7.18 -5.73
CA LEU A 77 -3.02 -8.58 -5.31
C LEU A 77 -4.15 -9.34 -6.01
N HIS A 78 -5.29 -8.69 -6.27
CA HIS A 78 -6.40 -9.34 -6.98
C HIS A 78 -6.09 -9.60 -8.46
N GLU A 79 -5.48 -8.65 -9.17
CA GLU A 79 -5.11 -8.82 -10.58
C GLU A 79 -3.88 -9.73 -10.75
N THR A 80 -2.88 -9.65 -9.87
CA THR A 80 -1.77 -10.62 -9.87
C THR A 80 -2.25 -12.04 -9.60
N SER A 81 -3.24 -12.25 -8.72
CA SER A 81 -3.75 -13.60 -8.45
C SER A 81 -4.42 -14.24 -9.67
N ALA A 82 -5.16 -13.47 -10.47
CA ALA A 82 -5.72 -13.93 -11.74
C ALA A 82 -4.62 -14.26 -12.77
N LEU A 83 -3.63 -13.37 -12.92
CA LEU A 83 -2.54 -13.53 -13.87
C LEU A 83 -1.63 -14.71 -13.51
N VAL A 84 -1.30 -14.89 -12.22
CA VAL A 84 -0.49 -15.99 -11.71
C VAL A 84 -1.24 -17.33 -11.86
N THR A 85 -2.55 -17.37 -11.66
CA THR A 85 -3.37 -18.57 -11.87
C THR A 85 -3.38 -18.98 -13.35
N GLN A 86 -3.54 -18.02 -14.26
CA GLN A 86 -3.44 -18.25 -15.70
C GLN A 86 -2.04 -18.71 -16.09
N HIS A 87 -1.01 -18.18 -15.44
CA HIS A 87 0.38 -18.51 -15.71
C HIS A 87 0.78 -19.93 -15.24
N ILE A 88 0.33 -20.36 -14.06
CA ILE A 88 0.58 -21.71 -13.52
C ILE A 88 0.02 -22.80 -14.45
N LEU A 89 -1.08 -22.51 -15.16
CA LEU A 89 -1.71 -23.42 -16.10
C LEU A 89 -0.87 -23.68 -17.37
N HIS A 90 0.02 -22.74 -17.74
CA HIS A 90 0.81 -22.80 -18.97
C HIS A 90 2.29 -23.25 -18.79
N LYS A 91 2.74 -23.57 -17.56
CA LYS A 91 4.10 -24.06 -17.25
C LYS A 91 5.25 -23.25 -17.87
N ARG A 92 5.12 -21.93 -17.89
CA ARG A 92 6.16 -21.05 -18.47
C ARG A 92 7.30 -20.83 -17.45
N PRO A 93 8.53 -20.55 -17.94
CA PRO A 93 9.70 -20.36 -17.10
C PRO A 93 9.59 -19.10 -16.23
N ALA A 94 10.20 -19.15 -15.03
CA ALA A 94 10.17 -18.08 -14.03
C ALA A 94 10.52 -16.69 -14.61
N ALA A 95 11.49 -16.62 -15.52
CA ALA A 95 11.91 -15.38 -16.15
C ALA A 95 10.80 -14.70 -16.96
N GLU A 96 10.05 -15.46 -17.78
CA GLU A 96 8.97 -14.92 -18.60
C GLU A 96 7.82 -14.37 -17.75
N VAL A 97 7.54 -15.01 -16.61
CA VAL A 97 6.51 -14.54 -15.66
C VAL A 97 6.90 -13.22 -15.03
N ILE A 98 8.19 -13.09 -14.71
CA ILE A 98 8.73 -11.88 -14.11
C ILE A 98 8.59 -10.73 -15.11
N ASP A 99 8.93 -10.94 -16.38
CA ASP A 99 8.76 -9.91 -17.41
C ASP A 99 7.29 -9.47 -17.58
N GLU A 100 6.34 -10.41 -17.52
CA GLU A 100 4.90 -10.09 -17.55
C GLU A 100 4.44 -9.31 -16.31
N LEU A 101 4.93 -9.69 -15.12
CA LEU A 101 4.67 -8.96 -13.88
C LEU A 101 5.24 -7.53 -13.93
N GLU A 102 6.45 -7.36 -14.46
CA GLU A 102 7.08 -6.04 -14.64
C GLU A 102 6.25 -5.15 -15.57
N ALA A 103 5.78 -5.69 -16.70
CA ALA A 103 4.93 -4.96 -17.63
C ALA A 103 3.58 -4.58 -17.02
N MET A 104 2.98 -5.47 -16.21
CA MET A 104 1.70 -5.20 -15.53
C MET A 104 1.84 -4.08 -14.50
N PHE A 105 2.86 -4.15 -13.62
CA PHE A 105 3.12 -3.10 -12.63
C PHE A 105 3.37 -1.74 -13.27
N ARG A 106 4.08 -1.69 -14.41
CA ARG A 106 4.30 -0.45 -15.18
C ARG A 106 2.99 0.12 -15.72
N ARG A 107 2.15 -0.69 -16.36
CA ARG A 107 0.83 -0.25 -16.87
C ARG A 107 -0.06 0.29 -15.76
N GLN A 108 -0.02 -0.32 -14.57
CA GLN A 108 -0.80 0.13 -13.44
C GLN A 108 -0.31 1.49 -12.91
N TYR A 109 1.01 1.72 -12.90
CA TYR A 109 1.59 3.02 -12.61
C TYR A 109 1.19 4.08 -13.65
N GLU A 110 1.20 3.75 -14.94
CA GLU A 110 0.76 4.64 -16.02
C GLU A 110 -0.72 5.01 -15.89
N ASN A 111 -1.59 4.04 -15.56
CA ASN A 111 -3.01 4.30 -15.31
C ASN A 111 -3.26 5.12 -14.05
N HIS A 112 -2.45 4.90 -12.99
CA HIS A 112 -2.54 5.68 -11.77
C HIS A 112 -2.10 7.14 -11.98
N SER A 113 -1.01 7.36 -12.72
CA SER A 113 -0.50 8.70 -13.05
C SER A 113 -1.36 9.47 -14.06
N HIS A 114 -2.14 8.80 -14.91
CA HIS A 114 -3.12 9.44 -15.81
C HIS A 114 -4.48 9.74 -15.15
N GLY A 115 -4.70 9.29 -13.90
CA GLY A 115 -5.97 9.41 -13.19
C GLY A 115 -6.07 10.53 -12.16
N GLU A 116 -5.06 11.42 -12.07
CA GLU A 116 -5.04 12.60 -11.19
C GLU A 116 -5.48 13.89 -11.89
#